data_AF-A0A954XWI4-F1
#
_entry.id   AF-A0A954XWI4-F1
#
_cell.length_a   1.000
_cell.length_b   1.000
_cell.length_c   1.000
_cell.angle_alpha   90.00
_cell.angle_beta   90.00
_cell.angle_gamma   90.00
#
_symmetry.space_group_name_H-M   'P 1'
#
loop_
_entity.id
_entity.type
_entity.pdbx_description
1 polymer ?
#
loop_
_entity_poly.entity_id
_entity_poly.type
_entity_poly.pdbx_seq_one_letter_code
_entity_poly.pdbx_strand_id
1 'polypeptide(L)'
;GNRFEFRAVGSNQSIAGPLVAMNTIVAESLDYCATKLEEATGGDPDKLNAELQKLLTEIINEHGAVVFNGDGYSDEWHAEAAERGLLNLKTTAEALPALQSQEVKDLFEKYGVLSERELESRLETYLEQYCKSIGVEANLTIEMAKTMIFPAAIRYQNELATTCTNLKMLGYEFDMDTLDAMTSLVKSLQDGITELEAAVAEPDSDDLFAESKYYCATVVPAMNKVRAVADKLETFVADDLWPLPTYQEMLFIK
;
A
#
# COMPACT_ATOMS: atom_id res chain seq x y z
N GLY A 1 -22.91 -17.41 9.99
CA GLY A 1 -22.70 -17.71 8.56
C GLY A 1 -22.11 -19.10 8.45
N ASN A 2 -22.36 -19.81 7.35
CA ASN A 2 -21.84 -21.16 7.09
C ASN A 2 -20.50 -21.17 6.32
N ARG A 3 -19.81 -20.03 6.26
CA ARG A 3 -18.57 -19.82 5.51
C ARG A 3 -17.68 -18.78 6.19
N PHE A 4 -16.38 -18.88 5.96
CA PHE A 4 -15.39 -17.85 6.28
C PHE A 4 -15.19 -16.92 5.08
N GLU A 5 -15.00 -15.62 5.33
CA GLU A 5 -14.76 -14.63 4.29
C GLU A 5 -13.43 -13.92 4.56
N PHE A 6 -12.46 -14.09 3.65
CA PHE A 6 -11.15 -13.48 3.75
C PHE A 6 -11.07 -12.25 2.85
N ARG A 7 -11.12 -11.05 3.46
CA ARG A 7 -11.26 -9.76 2.75
C ARG A 7 -9.95 -9.06 2.41
N ALA A 8 -8.82 -9.59 2.86
CA ALA A 8 -7.51 -8.94 2.66
C ALA A 8 -6.97 -9.03 1.22
N VAL A 9 -7.60 -9.83 0.36
CA VAL A 9 -7.14 -10.04 -1.03
C VAL A 9 -7.42 -8.80 -1.88
N GLY A 10 -6.39 -8.27 -2.54
CA GLY A 10 -6.53 -7.14 -3.45
C GLY A 10 -7.31 -7.50 -4.72
N SER A 11 -8.08 -6.56 -5.26
CA SER A 11 -8.96 -6.80 -6.42
C SER A 11 -8.23 -7.22 -7.71
N ASN A 12 -6.96 -6.81 -7.86
CA ASN A 12 -6.11 -7.17 -9.00
C ASN A 12 -5.23 -8.40 -8.75
N GLN A 13 -5.29 -9.02 -7.56
CA GLN A 13 -4.44 -10.15 -7.20
C GLN A 13 -5.05 -11.48 -7.68
N SER A 14 -4.16 -12.42 -8.04
CA SER A 14 -4.57 -13.80 -8.23
C SER A 14 -4.99 -14.41 -6.89
N ILE A 15 -6.18 -15.02 -6.85
CA ILE A 15 -6.67 -15.72 -5.66
C ILE A 15 -5.82 -16.94 -5.28
N ALA A 16 -4.99 -17.45 -6.20
CA ALA A 16 -4.19 -18.65 -5.98
C ALA A 16 -3.19 -18.48 -4.82
N GLY A 17 -2.51 -17.33 -4.72
CA GLY A 17 -1.52 -17.07 -3.67
C GLY A 17 -2.13 -17.15 -2.26
N PRO A 18 -3.17 -16.34 -1.96
CA PRO A 18 -3.88 -16.42 -0.69
C PRO A 18 -4.48 -17.81 -0.43
N LEU A 19 -5.00 -18.50 -1.45
CA LEU A 19 -5.55 -19.84 -1.27
C LEU A 19 -4.49 -20.89 -0.93
N VAL A 20 -3.26 -20.78 -1.46
CA VAL A 20 -2.15 -21.65 -1.05
C VAL A 20 -1.89 -21.48 0.45
N ALA A 21 -1.71 -20.24 0.92
CA ALA A 21 -1.50 -19.99 2.34
C ALA A 21 -2.68 -20.44 3.22
N MET A 22 -3.90 -20.06 2.86
CA MET A 22 -5.12 -20.38 3.62
C MET A 22 -5.38 -21.89 3.70
N ASN A 23 -5.20 -22.63 2.61
CA ASN A 23 -5.42 -24.07 2.63
C ASN A 23 -4.32 -24.78 3.43
N THR A 24 -3.07 -24.31 3.38
CA THR A 24 -1.98 -24.90 4.17
C THR A 24 -2.16 -24.67 5.67
N ILE A 25 -2.54 -23.47 6.12
CA ILE A 25 -2.80 -23.22 7.56
C ILE A 25 -4.02 -24.01 8.07
N VAL A 26 -5.03 -24.22 7.22
CA VAL A 26 -6.19 -25.06 7.58
C VAL A 26 -5.78 -26.53 7.66
N ALA A 27 -4.98 -27.02 6.71
CA ALA A 27 -4.42 -28.37 6.76
C ALA A 27 -3.61 -28.57 8.05
N GLU A 28 -2.82 -27.57 8.44
CA GLU A 28 -2.07 -27.62 9.70
C GLU A 28 -2.94 -27.65 10.93
N SER A 29 -3.96 -26.79 10.98
CA SER A 29 -4.89 -26.75 12.10
C SER A 29 -5.63 -28.10 12.27
N LEU A 30 -5.99 -28.75 11.15
CA LEU A 30 -6.63 -30.07 11.16
C LEU A 30 -5.66 -31.18 11.58
N ASP A 31 -4.42 -31.18 11.09
CA ASP A 31 -3.38 -32.12 11.49
C ASP A 31 -3.06 -32.02 12.99
N TYR A 32 -2.90 -30.79 13.50
CA TYR A 32 -2.71 -30.53 14.92
C TYR A 32 -3.86 -31.11 15.76
N CYS A 33 -5.11 -30.82 15.37
CA CYS A 33 -6.27 -31.30 16.11
C CYS A 33 -6.37 -32.84 16.07
N ALA A 34 -6.17 -33.44 14.90
CA ALA A 34 -6.23 -34.89 14.73
C ALA A 34 -5.17 -35.59 15.57
N THR A 35 -3.91 -35.15 15.47
CA THR A 35 -2.77 -35.71 16.22
C THR A 35 -3.02 -35.63 17.73
N LYS A 36 -3.42 -34.47 18.26
CA LYS A 36 -3.70 -34.29 19.69
C LYS A 36 -4.81 -35.21 20.20
N LEU A 37 -5.88 -35.37 19.42
CA LEU A 37 -7.01 -36.23 19.80
C LEU A 37 -6.66 -37.71 19.70
N GLU A 38 -5.91 -38.14 18.69
CA GLU A 38 -5.44 -39.52 18.56
C GLU A 38 -4.54 -39.92 19.73
N GLU A 39 -3.60 -39.05 20.11
CA GLU A 39 -2.71 -39.25 21.26
C GLU A 39 -3.49 -39.30 22.58
N ALA A 40 -4.43 -38.37 22.80
CA ALA A 40 -5.16 -38.27 24.07
C ALA A 40 -6.19 -39.40 24.25
N THR A 41 -6.84 -39.83 23.16
CA THR A 41 -7.85 -40.89 23.22
C THR A 41 -7.24 -42.28 23.16
N GLY A 42 -6.11 -42.45 22.47
CA GLY A 42 -5.56 -43.76 22.12
C GLY A 42 -6.50 -44.58 21.23
N GLY A 43 -7.36 -43.90 20.45
CA GLY A 43 -8.39 -44.53 19.61
C GLY A 43 -9.66 -44.95 20.34
N ASP A 44 -9.83 -44.57 21.61
CA ASP A 44 -11.03 -44.85 22.41
C ASP A 44 -12.15 -43.82 22.16
N PRO A 45 -13.28 -44.20 21.53
CA PRO A 45 -14.39 -43.28 21.26
C PRO A 45 -15.03 -42.69 22.51
N ASP A 46 -14.98 -43.38 23.65
CA ASP A 46 -15.62 -42.91 24.89
C ASP A 46 -14.88 -41.69 25.48
N LYS A 47 -13.59 -41.53 25.16
CA LYS A 47 -12.77 -40.38 25.60
C LYS A 47 -12.87 -39.18 24.68
N LEU A 48 -13.34 -39.36 23.45
CA LEU A 48 -13.30 -38.34 22.40
C LEU A 48 -13.98 -37.04 22.82
N ASN A 49 -15.19 -37.10 23.38
CA ASN A 49 -15.93 -35.90 23.75
C ASN A 49 -15.21 -35.08 24.84
N ALA A 50 -14.62 -35.75 25.83
CA ALA A 50 -13.93 -35.08 26.92
C ALA A 50 -12.63 -34.40 26.43
N GLU A 51 -11.82 -35.12 25.65
CA GLU A 51 -10.56 -34.58 25.12
C GLU A 51 -10.82 -33.49 24.05
N LEU A 52 -11.89 -33.61 23.26
CA LEU A 52 -12.31 -32.56 22.33
C LEU A 52 -12.63 -31.24 23.04
N GLN A 53 -13.41 -31.29 24.13
CA GLN A 53 -13.73 -30.08 24.90
C GLN A 53 -12.47 -29.43 25.47
N LYS A 54 -11.52 -30.25 25.92
CA LYS A 54 -10.24 -29.80 26.47
C LYS A 54 -9.38 -29.12 25.39
N LEU A 55 -9.24 -29.75 24.22
CA LEU A 55 -8.50 -29.22 23.08
C LEU A 55 -9.10 -27.90 22.58
N LEU A 56 -10.42 -27.82 22.43
CA LEU A 56 -11.07 -26.57 21.99
C LEU A 56 -10.87 -25.43 23.01
N THR A 57 -10.85 -25.77 24.30
CA THR A 57 -10.55 -24.79 25.36
C THR A 57 -9.11 -24.30 25.28
N GLU A 58 -8.14 -25.20 25.05
CA GLU A 58 -6.73 -24.86 24.83
C GLU A 58 -6.57 -23.92 23.63
N ILE A 59 -7.15 -24.26 22.48
CA ILE A 59 -7.09 -23.44 21.25
C ILE A 59 -7.61 -22.02 21.49
N ILE A 60 -8.76 -21.86 22.16
CA ILE A 60 -9.32 -20.53 22.42
C ILE A 60 -8.48 -19.75 23.43
N ASN A 61 -7.90 -20.40 24.42
CA ASN A 61 -7.04 -19.73 25.40
C ASN A 61 -5.72 -19.27 24.77
N GLU A 62 -5.14 -20.06 23.86
CA GLU A 62 -3.85 -19.76 23.22
C GLU A 62 -3.98 -18.83 22.02
N HIS A 63 -5.02 -18.99 21.20
CA HIS A 63 -5.18 -18.26 19.94
C HIS A 63 -6.31 -17.24 19.94
N GLY A 64 -7.08 -17.12 21.04
CA GLY A 64 -8.22 -16.19 21.14
C GLY A 64 -7.85 -14.72 20.96
N ALA A 65 -6.57 -14.35 21.11
CA ALA A 65 -6.08 -12.99 20.90
C ALA A 65 -6.37 -12.43 19.49
N VAL A 66 -6.50 -13.29 18.47
CA VAL A 66 -6.83 -12.87 17.09
C VAL A 66 -8.31 -12.55 16.89
N VAL A 67 -9.19 -12.92 17.83
CA VAL A 67 -10.62 -12.69 17.72
C VAL A 67 -10.97 -11.27 18.18
N PHE A 68 -11.57 -10.51 17.28
CA PHE A 68 -12.03 -9.15 17.53
C PHE A 68 -13.36 -8.90 16.80
N ASN A 69 -14.31 -8.30 17.51
CA ASN A 69 -15.68 -8.04 17.02
C ASN A 69 -16.04 -6.54 16.99
N GLY A 70 -15.05 -5.67 17.19
CA GLY A 70 -15.24 -4.21 17.23
C GLY A 70 -14.94 -3.53 15.91
N ASP A 71 -14.70 -2.22 15.98
CA ASP A 71 -14.30 -1.42 14.83
C ASP A 71 -12.81 -1.62 14.52
N GLY A 72 -12.53 -2.35 13.42
CA GLY A 72 -11.17 -2.67 12.98
C GLY A 72 -10.38 -1.50 12.40
N TYR A 73 -10.98 -0.31 12.26
CA TYR A 73 -10.31 0.88 11.75
C TYR A 73 -9.95 1.91 12.83
N SER A 74 -10.38 1.66 14.06
CA SER A 74 -10.18 2.57 15.19
C SER A 74 -8.73 2.61 15.66
N ASP A 75 -8.25 3.78 16.10
CA ASP A 75 -6.93 3.92 16.71
C ASP A 75 -6.83 3.09 18.00
N GLU A 76 -7.95 2.94 18.71
CA GLU A 76 -8.09 2.07 19.88
C GLU A 76 -7.78 0.62 19.53
N TRP A 77 -8.32 0.10 18.41
CA TRP A 77 -8.00 -1.25 17.96
C TRP A 77 -6.53 -1.39 17.57
N HIS A 78 -5.93 -0.38 16.93
CA HIS A 78 -4.51 -0.44 16.59
C HIS A 78 -3.61 -0.54 17.83
N ALA A 79 -3.93 0.18 18.90
CA ALA A 79 -3.23 0.08 20.18
C ALA A 79 -3.45 -1.30 20.84
N GLU A 80 -4.70 -1.75 20.91
CA GLU A 80 -5.06 -3.05 21.49
C GLU A 80 -4.44 -4.23 20.74
N ALA A 81 -4.45 -4.21 19.41
CA ALA A 81 -3.84 -5.24 18.58
C ALA A 81 -2.33 -5.34 18.82
N ALA A 82 -1.64 -4.21 19.00
CA ALA A 82 -0.22 -4.18 19.32
C ALA A 82 0.05 -4.76 20.73
N GLU A 83 -0.78 -4.44 21.72
CA GLU A 83 -0.70 -5.05 23.07
C GLU A 83 -0.92 -6.58 23.03
N ARG A 84 -1.79 -7.05 22.14
CA ARG A 84 -2.03 -8.48 21.87
C ARG A 84 -0.91 -9.15 21.07
N GLY A 85 0.11 -8.40 20.62
CA GLY A 85 1.22 -8.91 19.81
C GLY A 85 0.84 -9.19 18.34
N LEU A 86 -0.27 -8.66 17.86
CA LEU A 86 -0.70 -8.81 16.47
C LEU A 86 0.13 -7.89 15.56
N LEU A 87 0.69 -8.46 14.49
CA LEU A 87 1.49 -7.72 13.53
C LEU A 87 0.65 -6.72 12.75
N ASN A 88 1.20 -5.53 12.54
CA ASN A 88 0.63 -4.47 11.71
C ASN A 88 1.70 -3.94 10.75
N LEU A 89 1.98 -4.70 9.69
CA LEU A 89 2.95 -4.36 8.65
C LEU A 89 2.23 -3.54 7.58
N LYS A 90 2.48 -2.22 7.56
CA LYS A 90 1.64 -1.28 6.82
C LYS A 90 2.03 -1.15 5.35
N THR A 91 3.27 -1.52 5.03
CA THR A 91 3.82 -1.36 3.69
C THR A 91 4.21 -2.70 3.10
N THR A 92 4.20 -2.81 1.77
CA THR A 92 4.68 -4.00 1.07
C THR A 92 6.13 -4.33 1.42
N ALA A 93 6.98 -3.32 1.57
CA ALA A 93 8.38 -3.47 1.95
C ALA A 93 8.55 -4.01 3.39
N GLU A 94 7.61 -3.73 4.30
CA GLU A 94 7.58 -4.30 5.65
C GLU A 94 6.97 -5.71 5.67
N ALA A 95 5.96 -5.97 4.84
CA ALA A 95 5.18 -7.20 4.87
C ALA A 95 5.85 -8.38 4.15
N LEU A 96 6.45 -8.15 2.98
CA LEU A 96 7.07 -9.20 2.16
C LEU A 96 8.16 -10.02 2.90
N PRO A 97 9.04 -9.42 3.73
CA PRO A 97 10.02 -10.18 4.51
C PRO A 97 9.43 -11.27 5.42
N ALA A 98 8.14 -11.20 5.78
CA ALA A 98 7.48 -12.23 6.60
C ALA A 98 7.47 -13.61 5.94
N LEU A 99 7.60 -13.69 4.60
CA LEU A 99 7.74 -14.96 3.87
C LEU A 99 8.99 -15.76 4.27
N GLN A 100 9.98 -15.11 4.87
CA GLN A 100 11.23 -15.73 5.33
C GLN A 100 11.24 -16.07 6.81
N SER A 101 10.15 -15.80 7.53
CA SER A 101 10.02 -16.19 8.92
C SER A 101 10.13 -17.71 9.06
N GLN A 102 10.72 -18.17 10.17
CA GLN A 102 10.95 -19.59 10.39
C GLN A 102 9.61 -20.34 10.44
N GLU A 103 8.59 -19.73 11.04
CA GLU A 103 7.23 -20.25 11.13
C GLU A 103 6.62 -20.51 9.75
N VAL A 104 6.84 -19.60 8.79
CA VAL A 104 6.34 -19.76 7.42
C VAL A 104 7.12 -20.85 6.67
N LYS A 105 8.45 -20.90 6.84
CA LYS A 105 9.29 -21.94 6.24
C LYS A 105 8.90 -23.33 6.75
N ASP A 106 8.79 -23.48 8.06
CA ASP A 106 8.44 -24.74 8.73
C ASP A 106 7.06 -25.23 8.29
N LEU A 107 6.06 -24.33 8.25
CA LEU A 107 4.71 -24.64 7.78
C LEU A 107 4.74 -25.21 6.37
N PHE A 108 5.35 -24.49 5.42
CA PHE A 108 5.31 -24.90 4.02
C PHE A 108 6.15 -26.16 3.75
N GLU A 109 7.29 -26.31 4.43
CA GLU A 109 8.15 -27.50 4.32
C GLU A 109 7.46 -28.73 4.90
N LYS A 110 6.84 -28.63 6.09
CA LYS A 110 6.11 -29.74 6.74
C LYS A 110 5.07 -30.38 5.82
N TYR A 111 4.33 -29.57 5.07
CA TYR A 111 3.27 -30.06 4.16
C TYR A 111 3.75 -30.26 2.70
N GLY A 112 5.03 -30.03 2.41
CA GLY A 112 5.59 -30.19 1.06
C GLY A 112 4.95 -29.27 0.02
N VAL A 113 4.49 -28.08 0.44
CA VAL A 113 3.76 -27.14 -0.41
C VAL A 113 4.72 -26.15 -1.08
N LEU A 114 5.69 -25.62 -0.33
CA LEU A 114 6.80 -24.81 -0.83
C LEU A 114 8.05 -25.15 -0.04
N SER A 115 9.19 -25.23 -0.73
CA SER A 115 10.51 -25.29 -0.12
C SER A 115 11.02 -23.90 0.26
N GLU A 116 12.02 -23.85 1.15
CA GLU A 116 12.71 -22.60 1.53
C GLU A 116 13.21 -21.83 0.29
N ARG A 117 13.82 -22.53 -0.66
CA ARG A 117 14.30 -21.95 -1.93
C ARG A 117 13.17 -21.37 -2.78
N GLU A 118 11.98 -21.97 -2.75
CA GLU A 118 10.81 -21.44 -3.48
C GLU A 118 10.22 -20.21 -2.78
N LEU A 119 10.25 -20.14 -1.44
CA LEU A 119 9.87 -18.95 -0.68
C LEU A 119 10.84 -17.79 -0.95
N GLU A 120 12.15 -18.06 -0.95
CA GLU A 120 13.19 -17.11 -1.34
C GLU A 120 12.95 -16.54 -2.75
N SER A 121 12.80 -17.42 -3.74
CA SER A 121 12.58 -17.00 -5.13
C SER A 121 11.30 -16.18 -5.31
N ARG A 122 10.23 -16.53 -4.59
CA ARG A 122 8.98 -15.74 -4.60
C ARG A 122 9.18 -14.37 -3.99
N LEU A 123 9.89 -14.29 -2.86
CA LEU A 123 10.17 -13.02 -2.21
C LEU A 123 10.95 -12.08 -3.12
N GLU A 124 12.01 -12.57 -3.75
CA GLU A 124 12.79 -11.79 -4.72
C GLU A 124 11.90 -11.28 -5.86
N THR A 125 11.08 -12.16 -6.44
CA THR A 125 10.14 -11.79 -7.52
C THR A 125 9.15 -10.71 -7.06
N TYR A 126 8.61 -10.81 -5.85
CA TYR A 126 7.64 -9.86 -5.32
C TYR A 126 8.27 -8.50 -4.98
N LEU A 127 9.48 -8.49 -4.44
CA LEU A 127 10.24 -7.26 -4.18
C LEU A 127 10.60 -6.55 -5.49
N GLU A 128 11.10 -7.31 -6.48
CA GLU A 128 11.41 -6.77 -7.80
C GLU A 128 10.17 -6.18 -8.49
N GLN A 129 9.04 -6.91 -8.45
CA GLN A 129 7.78 -6.42 -9.01
C GLN A 129 7.31 -5.14 -8.31
N TYR A 130 7.46 -5.07 -6.98
CA TYR A 130 7.12 -3.88 -6.21
C TYR A 130 7.99 -2.68 -6.61
N CYS A 131 9.32 -2.82 -6.58
CA CYS A 131 10.26 -1.76 -6.96
C CYS A 131 9.97 -1.25 -8.39
N LYS A 132 9.80 -2.17 -9.35
CA LYS A 132 9.50 -1.82 -10.75
C LYS A 132 8.17 -1.10 -10.92
N SER A 133 7.13 -1.55 -10.22
CA SER A 133 5.80 -0.91 -10.31
C SER A 133 5.87 0.54 -9.83
N ILE A 134 6.46 0.77 -8.65
CA ILE A 134 6.64 2.13 -8.12
C ILE A 134 7.57 2.95 -9.02
N GLY A 135 8.64 2.37 -9.55
CA GLY A 135 9.54 3.06 -10.47
C GLY A 135 8.83 3.52 -11.76
N VAL A 136 7.95 2.70 -12.33
CA VAL A 136 7.14 3.08 -13.49
C VAL A 136 6.17 4.21 -13.12
N GLU A 137 5.47 4.10 -11.99
CA GLU A 137 4.55 5.14 -11.52
C GLU A 137 5.26 6.48 -11.24
N ALA A 138 6.47 6.44 -10.68
CA ALA A 138 7.29 7.61 -10.42
C ALA A 138 7.72 8.30 -11.72
N ASN A 139 8.20 7.53 -12.69
CA ASN A 139 8.56 8.06 -14.02
C ASN A 139 7.35 8.66 -14.75
N LEU A 140 6.19 8.00 -14.68
CA LEU A 140 4.96 8.55 -15.25
C LEU A 140 4.52 9.84 -14.54
N THR A 141 4.65 9.89 -13.22
CA THR A 141 4.37 11.11 -12.42
C THR A 141 5.25 12.26 -12.87
N ILE A 142 6.56 12.02 -13.04
CA ILE A 142 7.52 13.01 -13.57
C ILE A 142 7.08 13.48 -14.96
N GLU A 143 6.80 12.53 -15.87
CA GLU A 143 6.43 12.83 -17.25
C GLU A 143 5.17 13.69 -17.32
N MET A 144 4.09 13.28 -16.64
CA MET A 144 2.82 14.02 -16.61
C MET A 144 2.99 15.40 -15.98
N ALA A 145 3.74 15.50 -14.87
CA ALA A 145 3.97 16.76 -14.19
C ALA A 145 4.77 17.73 -15.06
N LYS A 146 5.81 17.27 -15.76
CA LYS A 146 6.69 18.10 -16.61
C LYS A 146 6.05 18.50 -17.94
N THR A 147 5.31 17.59 -18.57
CA THR A 147 4.89 17.75 -19.97
C THR A 147 3.44 18.18 -20.11
N MET A 148 2.60 17.96 -19.09
CA MET A 148 1.19 18.31 -19.12
C MET A 148 0.86 19.40 -18.10
N ILE A 149 1.07 19.13 -16.81
CA ILE A 149 0.60 20.00 -15.72
C ILE A 149 1.41 21.30 -15.65
N PHE A 150 2.74 21.22 -15.64
CA PHE A 150 3.61 22.39 -15.53
C PHE A 150 3.40 23.39 -16.70
N PRO A 151 3.33 22.96 -17.98
CA PRO A 151 3.02 23.87 -19.09
C PRO A 151 1.65 24.54 -18.98
N ALA A 152 0.60 23.81 -18.56
CA ALA A 152 -0.72 24.39 -18.33
C ALA A 152 -0.68 25.48 -17.24
N ALA A 153 0.00 25.18 -16.13
CA ALA A 153 0.18 26.11 -15.03
C ALA A 153 0.94 27.38 -15.44
N ILE A 154 2.03 27.25 -16.21
CA ILE A 154 2.80 28.39 -16.73
C ILE A 154 1.96 29.26 -17.68
N ARG A 155 1.15 28.65 -18.55
CA ARG A 155 0.27 29.39 -19.47
C ARG A 155 -0.73 30.25 -18.70
N TYR A 156 -1.41 29.65 -17.72
CA TYR A 156 -2.37 30.38 -16.89
C TYR A 156 -1.70 31.46 -16.04
N GLN A 157 -0.54 31.18 -15.45
CA GLN A 157 0.26 32.16 -14.72
C GLN A 157 0.59 33.38 -15.60
N ASN A 158 0.93 33.17 -16.88
CA ASN A 158 1.21 34.25 -17.81
C ASN A 158 -0.03 35.10 -18.13
N GLU A 159 -1.22 34.49 -18.23
CA GLU A 159 -2.48 35.22 -18.42
C GLU A 159 -2.81 36.13 -17.23
N LEU A 160 -2.62 35.62 -15.99
CA LEU A 160 -2.77 36.40 -14.77
C LEU A 160 -1.78 37.56 -14.72
N ALA A 161 -0.50 37.31 -15.02
CA ALA A 161 0.55 38.34 -15.02
C ALA A 161 0.30 39.42 -16.07
N THR A 162 -0.16 39.03 -17.27
CA THR A 162 -0.55 39.95 -18.34
C THR A 162 -1.71 40.83 -17.92
N THR A 163 -2.74 40.24 -17.28
CA THR A 163 -3.90 40.96 -16.76
C THR A 163 -3.48 42.00 -15.72
N CYS A 164 -2.66 41.62 -14.74
CA CYS A 164 -2.12 42.52 -13.73
C CYS A 164 -1.32 43.69 -14.36
N THR A 165 -0.47 43.39 -15.34
CA THR A 165 0.33 44.40 -16.05
C THR A 165 -0.56 45.42 -16.76
N ASN A 166 -1.60 44.94 -17.46
CA ASN A 166 -2.53 45.80 -18.19
C ASN A 166 -3.35 46.70 -17.26
N LEU A 167 -3.86 46.17 -16.15
CA LEU A 167 -4.61 46.95 -15.16
C LEU A 167 -3.73 48.05 -14.54
N LYS A 168 -2.47 47.72 -14.24
CA LYS A 168 -1.50 48.68 -13.70
C LYS A 168 -1.19 49.80 -14.70
N MET A 169 -1.03 49.48 -15.98
CA MET A 169 -0.81 50.48 -17.04
C MET A 169 -1.99 51.45 -17.20
N LEU A 170 -3.21 50.97 -16.96
CA LEU A 170 -4.43 51.78 -17.00
C LEU A 170 -4.66 52.58 -15.70
N GLY A 171 -3.82 52.40 -14.67
CA GLY A 171 -3.91 53.11 -13.41
C GLY A 171 -4.97 52.57 -12.44
N TYR A 172 -5.43 51.33 -12.63
CA TYR A 172 -6.32 50.67 -11.67
C TYR A 172 -5.52 50.08 -10.50
N GLU A 173 -6.12 50.11 -9.31
CA GLU A 173 -5.69 49.32 -8.15
C GLU A 173 -6.38 47.94 -8.19
N PHE A 174 -5.61 46.89 -7.93
CA PHE A 174 -6.08 45.49 -7.95
C PHE A 174 -5.19 44.64 -7.04
N ASP A 175 -5.68 43.44 -6.74
CA ASP A 175 -5.03 42.46 -5.88
C ASP A 175 -4.17 41.45 -6.67
N MET A 176 -3.08 40.95 -6.08
CA MET A 176 -2.14 40.01 -6.73
C MET A 176 -2.14 38.61 -6.09
N ASP A 177 -2.99 38.35 -5.09
CA ASP A 177 -2.98 37.14 -4.27
C ASP A 177 -3.07 35.86 -5.12
N THR A 178 -3.93 35.84 -6.15
CA THR A 178 -4.06 34.69 -7.05
C THR A 178 -2.79 34.45 -7.86
N LEU A 179 -2.15 35.51 -8.36
CA LEU A 179 -0.90 35.40 -9.11
C LEU A 179 0.27 34.97 -8.22
N ASP A 180 0.32 35.48 -6.99
CA ASP A 180 1.34 35.14 -6.00
C ASP A 180 1.21 33.66 -5.58
N ALA A 181 -0.01 33.21 -5.28
CA ALA A 181 -0.30 31.81 -4.98
C ALA A 181 0.07 30.89 -6.15
N MET A 182 -0.34 31.25 -7.38
CA MET A 182 -0.01 30.50 -8.59
C MET A 182 1.50 30.39 -8.80
N THR A 183 2.23 31.50 -8.61
CA THR A 183 3.69 31.56 -8.73
C THR A 183 4.38 30.66 -7.71
N SER A 184 3.90 30.66 -6.47
CA SER A 184 4.41 29.76 -5.43
C SER A 184 4.16 28.28 -5.76
N LEU A 185 2.98 27.95 -6.28
CA LEU A 185 2.63 26.58 -6.65
C LEU A 185 3.44 26.07 -7.85
N VAL A 186 3.60 26.88 -8.89
CA VAL A 186 4.44 26.55 -10.07
C VAL A 186 5.88 26.24 -9.64
N LYS A 187 6.46 27.08 -8.79
CA LYS A 187 7.79 26.84 -8.23
C LYS A 187 7.84 25.54 -7.44
N SER A 188 6.87 25.32 -6.55
CA SER A 188 6.79 24.11 -5.73
C SER A 188 6.66 22.84 -6.57
N LEU A 189 5.94 22.90 -7.69
CA LEU A 189 5.81 21.79 -8.63
C LEU A 189 7.17 21.50 -9.28
N GLN A 190 7.87 22.52 -9.76
CA GLN A 190 9.19 22.37 -10.38
C GLN A 190 10.24 21.81 -9.41
N ASP A 191 10.25 22.30 -8.17
CA ASP A 191 11.14 21.81 -7.11
C ASP A 191 10.81 20.35 -6.77
N GLY A 192 9.52 20.01 -6.62
CA GLY A 192 9.06 18.64 -6.36
C GLY A 192 9.37 17.66 -7.48
N ILE A 193 9.24 18.07 -8.74
CA ILE A 193 9.65 17.28 -9.91
C ILE A 193 11.15 16.98 -9.83
N THR A 194 11.96 18.01 -9.56
CA THR A 194 13.43 17.86 -9.50
C THR A 194 13.86 16.92 -8.37
N GLU A 195 13.22 17.02 -7.21
CA GLU A 195 13.42 16.13 -6.08
C GLU A 195 13.05 14.68 -6.42
N LEU A 196 11.91 14.48 -7.09
CA LEU A 196 11.48 13.14 -7.51
C LEU A 196 12.42 12.55 -8.58
N GLU A 197 12.88 13.35 -9.54
CA GLU A 197 13.86 12.93 -10.55
C GLU A 197 15.18 12.48 -9.89
N ALA A 198 15.65 13.22 -8.88
CA ALA A 198 16.84 12.83 -8.13
C ALA A 198 16.62 11.53 -7.34
N ALA A 199 15.47 11.38 -6.67
CA ALA A 199 15.15 10.17 -5.91
C ALA A 199 15.05 8.93 -6.82
N VAL A 200 14.47 9.05 -8.01
CA VAL A 200 14.35 7.93 -8.96
C VAL A 200 15.68 7.58 -9.63
N ALA A 201 16.67 8.48 -9.61
CA ALA A 201 17.99 8.24 -10.20
C ALA A 201 18.98 7.53 -9.24
N GLU A 202 18.68 7.47 -7.93
CA GLU A 202 19.52 6.81 -6.93
C GLU A 202 19.44 5.26 -6.81
N PRO A 203 18.41 4.52 -7.28
CA PRO A 203 18.34 3.09 -7.07
C PRO A 203 19.12 2.33 -8.15
N ASP A 204 20.38 2.04 -7.84
CA ASP A 204 21.07 0.86 -8.36
C ASP A 204 21.74 0.18 -7.15
N SER A 205 20.92 -0.54 -6.38
CA SER A 205 21.38 -1.38 -5.27
C SER A 205 21.23 -2.84 -5.67
N ASP A 206 22.30 -3.62 -5.54
CA ASP A 206 22.24 -5.07 -5.72
C ASP A 206 21.35 -5.78 -4.65
N ASP A 207 20.85 -5.05 -3.65
CA ASP A 207 19.97 -5.55 -2.58
C ASP A 207 18.53 -5.06 -2.76
N LEU A 208 17.66 -5.96 -3.21
CA LEU A 208 16.21 -5.72 -3.40
C LEU A 208 15.49 -5.29 -2.11
N PHE A 209 15.96 -5.69 -0.91
CA PHE A 209 15.34 -5.25 0.34
C PHE A 209 15.65 -3.79 0.62
N ALA A 210 16.91 -3.39 0.45
CA ALA A 210 17.32 -2.00 0.59
C ALA A 210 16.60 -1.13 -0.45
N GLU A 211 16.54 -1.60 -1.69
CA GLU A 211 15.84 -0.94 -2.78
C GLU A 211 14.34 -0.75 -2.48
N SER A 212 13.62 -1.81 -2.08
CA SER A 212 12.19 -1.71 -1.77
C SER A 212 11.90 -0.76 -0.61
N LYS A 213 12.76 -0.73 0.42
CA LYS A 213 12.66 0.24 1.52
C LYS A 213 12.91 1.66 1.04
N TYR A 214 13.88 1.87 0.15
CA TYR A 214 14.16 3.17 -0.43
C TYR A 214 12.98 3.69 -1.27
N TYR A 215 12.40 2.85 -2.13
CA TYR A 215 11.19 3.21 -2.87
C TYR A 215 10.04 3.59 -1.93
N CYS A 216 9.83 2.81 -0.87
CA CYS A 216 8.77 3.06 0.11
C CYS A 216 8.99 4.36 0.90
N ALA A 217 10.22 4.62 1.35
CA ALA A 217 10.53 5.71 2.29
C ALA A 217 10.91 7.03 1.60
N THR A 218 11.35 6.99 0.34
CA THR A 218 11.88 8.17 -0.38
C THR A 218 11.07 8.46 -1.63
N VAL A 219 10.94 7.49 -2.55
CA VAL A 219 10.31 7.71 -3.86
C VAL A 219 8.80 7.95 -3.74
N VAL A 220 8.09 7.11 -2.98
CA VAL A 220 6.64 7.25 -2.78
C VAL A 220 6.28 8.60 -2.11
N PRO A 221 6.96 9.05 -1.03
CA PRO A 221 6.73 10.39 -0.49
C PRO A 221 7.02 11.53 -1.48
N ALA A 222 8.09 11.44 -2.28
CA ALA A 222 8.41 12.45 -3.29
C ALA A 222 7.32 12.51 -4.39
N MET A 223 6.81 11.36 -4.84
CA MET A 223 5.65 11.30 -5.75
C MET A 223 4.42 11.97 -5.16
N ASN A 224 4.10 11.66 -3.90
CA ASN A 224 2.95 12.25 -3.21
C ASN A 224 3.09 13.77 -3.05
N LYS A 225 4.31 14.30 -2.88
CA LYS A 225 4.57 15.73 -2.85
C LYS A 225 4.26 16.40 -4.19
N VAL A 226 4.69 15.81 -5.31
CA VAL A 226 4.34 16.30 -6.66
C VAL A 226 2.83 16.30 -6.85
N ARG A 227 2.16 15.17 -6.51
CA ARG A 227 0.70 15.04 -6.56
C ARG A 227 -0.01 16.12 -5.75
N ALA A 228 0.38 16.35 -4.51
CA ALA A 228 -0.27 17.34 -3.65
C ALA A 228 -0.18 18.78 -4.20
N VAL A 229 0.87 19.11 -4.96
CA VAL A 229 0.98 20.40 -5.65
C VAL A 229 0.12 20.42 -6.92
N ALA A 230 0.10 19.34 -7.70
CA ALA A 230 -0.76 19.19 -8.87
C ALA A 230 -2.25 19.32 -8.51
N ASP A 231 -2.70 18.61 -7.47
CA ASP A 231 -4.09 18.66 -6.97
C ASP A 231 -4.48 20.09 -6.56
N LYS A 232 -3.54 20.87 -6.01
CA LYS A 232 -3.78 22.29 -5.71
C LYS A 232 -3.86 23.12 -6.98
N LEU A 233 -2.94 22.92 -7.93
CA LEU A 233 -2.94 23.64 -9.20
C LEU A 233 -4.23 23.42 -10.00
N GLU A 234 -4.84 22.24 -9.94
CA GLU A 234 -6.16 21.96 -10.54
C GLU A 234 -7.23 22.96 -10.10
N THR A 235 -7.17 23.42 -8.84
CA THR A 235 -8.14 24.38 -8.29
C THR A 235 -7.88 25.84 -8.70
N PHE A 236 -6.70 26.13 -9.24
CA PHE A 236 -6.30 27.48 -9.66
C PHE A 236 -6.33 27.65 -11.17
N VAL A 237 -5.84 26.67 -11.91
CA VAL A 237 -5.74 26.73 -13.37
C VAL A 237 -7.13 26.72 -13.99
N ALA A 238 -7.35 27.55 -15.01
CA ALA A 238 -8.60 27.56 -15.74
C ALA A 238 -8.91 26.19 -16.36
N ASP A 239 -10.18 25.78 -16.30
CA ASP A 239 -10.66 24.46 -16.75
C ASP A 239 -10.31 24.17 -18.22
N ASP A 240 -10.39 25.17 -19.10
CA ASP A 240 -10.06 25.05 -20.51
C ASP A 240 -8.55 24.90 -20.79
N LEU A 241 -7.70 25.21 -19.80
CA LEU A 241 -6.26 25.00 -19.85
C LEU A 241 -5.81 23.74 -19.10
N TRP A 242 -6.66 23.18 -18.24
CA TRP A 242 -6.30 22.00 -17.45
C TRP A 242 -6.24 20.74 -18.35
N PRO A 243 -5.11 20.00 -18.35
CA PRO A 243 -4.86 18.99 -19.38
C PRO A 243 -5.40 17.59 -19.02
N LEU A 244 -5.94 17.41 -17.81
CA LEU A 244 -6.39 16.11 -17.30
C LEU A 244 -7.89 16.15 -17.00
N PRO A 245 -8.62 15.05 -17.22
CA PRO A 245 -9.99 14.97 -16.76
C PRO A 245 -10.03 15.06 -15.24
N THR A 246 -10.89 15.92 -14.71
CA THR A 246 -11.13 16.04 -13.27
C THR A 246 -11.81 14.77 -12.73
N TYR A 247 -11.76 14.57 -11.42
CA TYR A 247 -12.48 13.45 -10.79
C TYR A 247 -13.99 13.51 -11.05
N GLN A 248 -14.56 14.72 -11.16
CA GLN A 248 -15.99 14.86 -11.45
C GLN A 248 -16.34 14.34 -12.84
N GLU A 249 -15.48 14.60 -13.83
CA GLU A 249 -15.65 14.11 -15.19
C GLU A 249 -15.50 12.59 -15.24
N MET A 250 -14.44 12.05 -14.63
CA MET A 250 -14.18 10.60 -14.62
C MET A 250 -15.27 9.79 -13.91
N LEU A 251 -15.88 10.33 -12.85
CA LEU A 251 -16.83 9.59 -12.01
C LEU A 251 -18.30 9.78 -12.41
N PHE A 252 -18.67 10.92 -12.99
CA PHE A 252 -20.07 11.28 -13.19
C PHE A 252 -20.46 11.65 -14.62
N ILE A 253 -19.49 12.05 -15.47
CA ILE A 253 -19.80 12.41 -16.85
C ILE A 253 -19.65 11.15 -17.71
N LYS A 254 -20.76 10.73 -18.32
CA LYS A 254 -20.84 9.59 -19.26
C LYS A 254 -20.74 10.06 -20.70
#